data_AF-A0A7W0Y9E9-F1
#
_entry.id   AF-A0A7W0Y9E9-F1
#
_cell.length_a   1.000
_cell.length_b   1.000
_cell.length_c   1.000
_cell.angle_alpha   90.00
_cell.angle_beta   90.00
_cell.angle_gamma   90.00
#
_symmetry.space_group_name_H-M   'P 1'
#
loop_
_entity.id
_entity.type
_entity.pdbx_description
1 polymer ?
#
loop_
_entity_poly.entity_id
_entity_poly.type
_entity_poly.pdbx_seq_one_letter_code
_entity_poly.pdbx_strand_id
1 'polypeptide(L)'
;MSQAAADALVAEANELFRVEKFTDAIPRFERAAQLFPPHALAWKGLGNALLCVGRAHDAARAFDHAIGLKPMSATALWGGAVAHAEIGNKVMAQNYLRRTLLLQPTWVDMARGVPLLAAFLQVSTRAADLIRTAFGTYSGRTYRHANDEMRAVEVGRLINQPRFSHFTYVTIGLTNREWPMHHPNVRRPRVELVMSTLFDSEVCGQILANLAFHLDDTGFFPEPGAMIRDVIGALDTGELSQRLPHVFITDARDWGIRLPLDDSPPPITLVRVVPVSENEYQIWRRGIPAIEASLVQRRVDLADLRRPG
;
A
#
# COMPACT_ATOMS: atom_id res chain seq x y z
N MET A 1 1.30 30.60 -22.43
CA MET A 1 0.60 31.26 -21.29
C MET A 1 1.64 31.56 -20.21
N SER A 2 1.60 32.74 -19.58
CA SER A 2 2.70 33.24 -18.76
C SER A 2 2.64 32.73 -17.32
N GLN A 3 3.62 31.91 -16.92
CA GLN A 3 3.81 31.47 -15.54
C GLN A 3 3.93 32.65 -14.56
N ALA A 4 4.66 33.71 -14.94
CA ALA A 4 4.81 34.91 -14.11
C ALA A 4 3.48 35.62 -13.81
N ALA A 5 2.52 35.60 -14.75
CA ALA A 5 1.19 36.14 -14.51
C ALA A 5 0.38 35.27 -13.53
N ALA A 6 0.56 33.95 -13.58
CA ALA A 6 -0.03 33.03 -12.61
C ALA A 6 0.60 33.21 -11.22
N ASP A 7 1.93 33.38 -11.13
CA ASP A 7 2.65 33.64 -9.89
C ASP A 7 2.13 34.91 -9.19
N ALA A 8 1.94 35.99 -9.95
CA ALA A 8 1.40 37.26 -9.43
C ALA A 8 -0.02 37.10 -8.86
N LEU A 9 -0.89 36.36 -9.55
CA LEU A 9 -2.24 36.07 -9.07
C LEU A 9 -2.23 35.19 -7.82
N VAL A 10 -1.31 34.22 -7.73
CA VAL A 10 -1.13 33.40 -6.52
C VAL A 10 -0.66 34.27 -5.35
N ALA A 11 0.25 35.21 -5.58
CA ALA A 11 0.67 36.15 -4.53
C ALA A 11 -0.50 37.02 -4.04
N GLU A 12 -1.28 37.60 -4.95
CA GLU A 12 -2.50 38.35 -4.61
C GLU A 12 -3.50 37.49 -3.82
N ALA A 13 -3.76 36.27 -4.29
CA ALA A 13 -4.65 35.34 -3.64
C ALA A 13 -4.19 34.96 -2.23
N ASN A 14 -2.88 34.78 -2.03
CA ASN A 14 -2.29 34.49 -0.72
C ASN A 14 -2.45 35.68 0.25
N GLU A 15 -2.32 36.92 -0.22
CA GLU A 15 -2.58 38.09 0.62
C GLU A 15 -4.04 38.18 1.04
N LEU A 16 -4.97 37.95 0.11
CA LEU A 16 -6.40 37.87 0.41
C LEU A 16 -6.70 36.74 1.42
N PHE A 17 -6.08 35.58 1.24
CA PHE A 17 -6.21 34.45 2.15
C PHE A 17 -5.69 34.77 3.55
N ARG A 18 -4.55 35.47 3.67
CA ARG A 18 -3.94 35.87 4.94
C ARG A 18 -4.83 36.83 5.74
N VAL A 19 -5.62 37.66 5.06
CA VAL A 19 -6.63 38.54 5.69
C VAL A 19 -8.03 37.92 5.73
N GLU A 20 -8.11 36.57 5.62
CA GLU A 20 -9.33 35.76 5.72
C GLU A 20 -10.42 36.08 4.68
N LYS A 21 -10.07 36.77 3.59
CA LYS A 21 -10.96 37.03 2.45
C LYS A 21 -10.98 35.85 1.48
N PHE A 22 -11.42 34.70 1.96
CA PHE A 22 -11.36 33.43 1.22
C PHE A 22 -12.19 33.46 -0.07
N THR A 23 -13.38 34.07 -0.06
CA THR A 23 -14.24 34.22 -1.23
C THR A 23 -13.58 35.03 -2.34
N ASP A 24 -12.80 36.06 -1.98
CA ASP A 24 -12.10 36.92 -2.93
C ASP A 24 -10.81 36.26 -3.44
N ALA A 25 -10.18 35.39 -2.65
CA ALA A 25 -8.97 34.66 -3.02
C ALA A 25 -9.24 33.57 -4.08
N ILE A 26 -10.40 32.89 -4.01
CA ILE A 26 -10.81 31.82 -4.93
C ILE A 26 -10.66 32.21 -6.41
N PRO A 27 -11.28 33.30 -6.91
CA PRO A 27 -11.19 33.64 -8.34
C PRO A 27 -9.75 33.97 -8.78
N ARG A 28 -8.88 34.42 -7.87
CA ARG A 28 -7.45 34.67 -8.16
C ARG A 28 -6.69 33.37 -8.32
N PHE A 29 -6.90 32.40 -7.43
CA PHE A 29 -6.33 31.06 -7.57
C PHE A 29 -6.87 30.33 -8.81
N GLU A 30 -8.17 30.40 -9.09
CA GLU A 30 -8.79 29.82 -10.29
C GLU A 30 -8.17 30.42 -11.57
N ARG A 31 -8.02 31.75 -11.61
CA ARG A 31 -7.41 32.41 -12.77
C ARG A 31 -5.94 32.03 -12.93
N ALA A 32 -5.19 31.92 -11.85
CA ALA A 32 -3.81 31.44 -11.89
C ALA A 32 -3.72 30.01 -12.43
N ALA A 33 -4.60 29.11 -11.96
CA ALA A 33 -4.67 27.72 -12.43
C ALA A 33 -5.10 27.62 -13.90
N GLN A 34 -5.95 28.52 -14.40
CA GLN A 34 -6.29 28.60 -15.82
C GLN A 34 -5.13 29.10 -16.69
N LEU A 35 -4.42 30.13 -16.23
CA LEU A 35 -3.29 30.72 -16.96
C LEU A 35 -2.08 29.80 -16.99
N PHE A 36 -1.86 29.02 -15.93
CA PHE A 36 -0.81 28.00 -15.89
C PHE A 36 -1.33 26.73 -15.21
N PRO A 37 -1.95 25.81 -15.97
CA PRO A 37 -2.49 24.55 -15.43
C PRO A 37 -1.51 23.72 -14.60
N PRO A 38 -0.19 23.63 -14.91
CA PRO A 38 0.75 22.89 -14.09
C PRO A 38 1.25 23.66 -12.84
N HIS A 39 0.52 24.70 -12.37
CA HIS A 39 0.86 25.46 -11.18
C HIS A 39 0.38 24.80 -9.88
N ALA A 40 1.15 23.86 -9.33
CA ALA A 40 0.75 23.10 -8.13
C ALA A 40 0.34 23.98 -6.93
N LEU A 41 1.00 25.13 -6.71
CA LEU A 41 0.66 26.04 -5.61
C LEU A 41 -0.67 26.77 -5.81
N ALA A 42 -1.11 26.98 -7.06
CA ALA A 42 -2.38 27.65 -7.34
C ALA A 42 -3.53 26.71 -7.00
N TRP A 43 -3.42 25.45 -7.44
CA TRP A 43 -4.37 24.39 -7.08
C TRP A 43 -4.43 24.12 -5.58
N LYS A 44 -3.28 24.09 -4.89
CA LYS A 44 -3.23 23.94 -3.43
C LYS A 44 -3.91 25.12 -2.72
N GLY A 45 -3.60 26.35 -3.13
CA GLY A 45 -4.19 27.56 -2.58
C GLY A 45 -5.71 27.62 -2.80
N LEU A 46 -6.16 27.24 -4.01
CA LEU A 46 -7.57 27.08 -4.33
C LEU A 46 -8.26 26.08 -3.39
N GLY A 47 -7.66 24.91 -3.19
CA GLY A 47 -8.18 23.89 -2.26
C GLY A 47 -8.33 24.41 -0.83
N ASN A 48 -7.31 25.12 -0.33
CA ASN A 48 -7.37 25.75 0.99
C ASN A 48 -8.51 26.77 1.10
N ALA A 49 -8.63 27.68 0.12
CA ALA A 49 -9.67 28.71 0.13
C ALA A 49 -11.08 28.11 0.05
N LEU A 50 -11.25 27.04 -0.74
CA LEU A 50 -12.50 26.31 -0.87
C LEU A 50 -12.90 25.58 0.41
N LEU A 51 -11.96 24.99 1.15
CA LEU A 51 -12.23 24.42 2.48
C LEU A 51 -12.73 25.49 3.45
N CYS A 52 -12.08 26.66 3.49
CA CYS A 52 -12.46 27.74 4.38
C CYS A 52 -13.88 28.28 4.13
N VAL A 53 -14.42 28.12 2.92
CA VAL A 53 -15.81 28.51 2.57
C VAL A 53 -16.77 27.32 2.54
N GLY A 54 -16.37 26.15 3.04
CA GLY A 54 -17.23 24.95 3.15
C GLY A 54 -17.49 24.23 1.82
N ARG A 55 -16.74 24.54 0.76
CA ARG A 55 -16.86 23.88 -0.57
C ARG A 55 -15.95 22.66 -0.68
N ALA A 56 -16.12 21.70 0.23
CA ALA A 56 -15.23 20.55 0.40
C ALA A 56 -15.08 19.67 -0.86
N HIS A 57 -16.15 19.46 -1.64
CA HIS A 57 -16.09 18.72 -2.91
C HIS A 57 -15.19 19.39 -3.95
N ASP A 58 -15.25 20.71 -4.06
CA ASP A 58 -14.41 21.45 -5.00
C ASP A 58 -12.97 21.51 -4.50
N ALA A 59 -12.79 21.65 -3.17
CA ALA A 59 -11.49 21.61 -2.54
C ALA A 59 -10.77 20.27 -2.80
N ALA A 60 -11.47 19.14 -2.65
CA ALA A 60 -10.93 17.81 -2.92
C ALA A 60 -10.36 17.71 -4.34
N ARG A 61 -11.11 18.17 -5.36
CA ARG A 61 -10.62 18.20 -6.76
C ARG A 61 -9.40 19.09 -6.93
N ALA A 62 -9.37 20.25 -6.29
CA ALA A 62 -8.22 21.16 -6.35
C ALA A 62 -6.97 20.54 -5.70
N PHE A 63 -7.11 19.87 -4.56
CA PHE A 63 -6.02 19.14 -3.93
C PHE A 63 -5.55 17.94 -4.78
N ASP A 64 -6.47 17.17 -5.36
CA ASP A 64 -6.12 16.05 -6.25
C ASP A 64 -5.27 16.53 -7.44
N HIS A 65 -5.62 17.67 -8.05
CA HIS A 65 -4.78 18.30 -9.07
C HIS A 65 -3.41 18.75 -8.53
N ALA A 66 -3.37 19.41 -7.37
CA ALA A 66 -2.11 19.83 -6.75
C ALA A 66 -1.18 18.65 -6.45
N ILE A 67 -1.74 17.53 -5.95
CA ILE A 67 -1.03 16.30 -5.64
C ILE A 67 -0.57 15.60 -6.91
N GLY A 68 -1.38 15.58 -7.97
CA GLY A 68 -0.97 15.05 -9.27
C GLY A 68 0.24 15.78 -9.87
N LEU A 69 0.35 17.10 -9.64
CA LEU A 69 1.49 17.90 -10.09
C LEU A 69 2.70 17.80 -9.15
N LYS A 70 2.48 17.70 -7.83
CA LYS A 70 3.53 17.53 -6.82
C LYS A 70 3.15 16.44 -5.81
N PRO A 71 3.45 15.15 -6.12
CA PRO A 71 3.02 14.01 -5.29
C PRO A 71 3.58 13.98 -3.87
N MET A 72 4.69 14.69 -3.62
CA MET A 72 5.38 14.73 -2.32
C MET A 72 5.10 16.02 -1.53
N SER A 73 4.02 16.75 -1.83
CA SER A 73 3.63 17.93 -1.05
C SER A 73 2.82 17.52 0.20
N ALA A 74 3.48 17.45 1.36
CA ALA A 74 2.82 17.09 2.62
C ALA A 74 1.63 18.00 2.96
N THR A 75 1.74 19.30 2.67
CA THR A 75 0.65 20.26 2.90
C THR A 75 -0.54 20.05 1.95
N ALA A 76 -0.30 19.69 0.69
CA ALA A 76 -1.38 19.39 -0.24
C ALA A 76 -2.06 18.05 0.09
N LEU A 77 -1.28 17.03 0.49
CA LEU A 77 -1.80 15.75 0.97
C LEU A 77 -2.63 15.92 2.25
N TRP A 78 -2.18 16.76 3.19
CA TRP A 78 -2.96 17.09 4.39
C TRP A 78 -4.29 17.75 4.04
N GLY A 79 -4.27 18.81 3.22
CA GLY A 79 -5.48 19.50 2.80
C GLY A 79 -6.44 18.58 2.03
N GLY A 80 -5.90 17.73 1.16
CA GLY A 80 -6.65 16.70 0.46
C GLY A 80 -7.27 15.68 1.42
N ALA A 81 -6.53 15.24 2.45
CA ALA A 81 -7.03 14.29 3.44
C ALA A 81 -8.22 14.87 4.20
N VAL A 82 -8.15 16.14 4.61
CA VAL A 82 -9.26 16.86 5.26
C VAL A 82 -10.45 17.01 4.31
N ALA A 83 -10.24 17.47 3.08
CA ALA A 83 -11.32 17.66 2.12
C ALA A 83 -12.04 16.35 1.79
N HIS A 84 -11.30 15.26 1.58
CA HIS A 84 -11.88 13.93 1.34
C HIS A 84 -12.58 13.37 2.59
N ALA A 85 -12.09 13.69 3.79
CA ALA A 85 -12.76 13.33 5.05
C ALA A 85 -14.12 14.02 5.19
N GLU A 86 -14.20 15.33 4.91
CA GLU A 86 -15.44 16.11 5.00
C GLU A 86 -16.54 15.61 4.05
N ILE A 87 -16.17 15.21 2.84
CA ILE A 87 -17.12 14.65 1.86
C ILE A 87 -17.39 13.15 2.07
N GLY A 88 -16.83 12.54 3.11
CA GLY A 88 -17.02 11.12 3.42
C GLY A 88 -16.26 10.14 2.52
N ASN A 89 -15.32 10.60 1.69
CA ASN A 89 -14.46 9.75 0.88
C ASN A 89 -13.31 9.17 1.72
N LYS A 90 -13.65 8.17 2.54
CA LYS A 90 -12.75 7.53 3.52
C LYS A 90 -11.47 6.97 2.89
N VAL A 91 -11.56 6.41 1.68
CA VAL A 91 -10.41 5.77 1.01
C VAL A 91 -9.34 6.79 0.66
N MET A 92 -9.74 7.91 0.03
CA MET A 92 -8.80 8.97 -0.33
C MET A 92 -8.29 9.71 0.90
N ALA A 93 -9.15 9.97 1.89
CA ALA A 93 -8.77 10.58 3.15
C ALA A 93 -7.66 9.77 3.85
N GLN A 94 -7.83 8.46 3.97
CA GLN A 94 -6.83 7.56 4.57
C GLN A 94 -5.53 7.52 3.76
N ASN A 95 -5.62 7.39 2.43
CA ASN A 95 -4.44 7.35 1.56
C ASN A 95 -3.59 8.63 1.73
N TYR A 96 -4.23 9.79 1.62
CA TYR A 96 -3.54 11.07 1.74
C TYR A 96 -3.02 11.35 3.14
N LEU A 97 -3.77 10.97 4.19
CA LEU A 97 -3.28 11.07 5.56
C LEU A 97 -2.06 10.18 5.77
N ARG A 98 -2.09 8.92 5.31
CA ARG A 98 -0.95 8.00 5.37
C ARG A 98 0.28 8.59 4.68
N ARG A 99 0.12 9.10 3.46
CA ARG A 99 1.22 9.75 2.70
C ARG A 99 1.72 11.02 3.40
N THR A 100 0.85 11.77 4.05
CA THR A 100 1.24 12.94 4.84
C THR A 100 2.14 12.54 6.00
N LEU A 101 1.72 11.56 6.80
CA LEU A 101 2.49 11.09 7.97
C LEU A 101 3.78 10.37 7.60
N LEU A 102 3.86 9.88 6.38
CA LEU A 102 5.07 9.31 5.83
C LEU A 102 6.09 10.40 5.48
N LEU A 103 5.64 11.54 4.93
CA LEU A 103 6.49 12.70 4.63
C LEU A 103 6.85 13.50 5.89
N GLN A 104 5.92 13.54 6.86
CA GLN A 104 6.00 14.32 8.08
C GLN A 104 5.51 13.48 9.27
N PRO A 105 6.31 12.53 9.78
CA PRO A 105 5.90 11.65 10.88
C PRO A 105 5.51 12.39 12.16
N THR A 106 6.10 13.56 12.39
CA THR A 106 5.81 14.44 13.54
C THR A 106 4.40 15.04 13.49
N TRP A 107 3.73 15.02 12.34
CA TRP A 107 2.37 15.55 12.20
C TRP A 107 1.29 14.59 12.71
N VAL A 108 1.67 13.42 13.23
CA VAL A 108 0.71 12.45 13.81
C VAL A 108 -0.07 13.05 14.97
N ASP A 109 0.55 13.86 15.82
CA ASP A 109 -0.13 14.54 16.94
C ASP A 109 -1.11 15.60 16.46
N MET A 110 -0.72 16.36 15.43
CA MET A 110 -1.63 17.29 14.76
C MET A 110 -2.83 16.56 14.16
N ALA A 111 -2.61 15.40 13.52
CA ALA A 111 -3.68 14.57 12.97
C ALA A 111 -4.63 14.05 14.06
N ARG A 112 -4.12 13.70 15.24
CA ARG A 112 -4.95 13.30 16.39
C ARG A 112 -5.82 14.45 16.88
N GLY A 113 -5.31 15.68 16.80
CA GLY A 113 -6.02 16.90 17.18
C GLY A 113 -7.13 17.32 16.20
N VAL A 114 -7.17 16.77 14.97
CA VAL A 114 -8.23 17.06 13.99
C VAL A 114 -9.25 15.92 14.03
N PRO A 115 -10.48 16.12 14.57
CA PRO A 115 -11.45 15.05 14.77
C PRO A 115 -11.75 14.25 13.49
N LEU A 116 -11.84 14.94 12.35
CA LEU A 116 -12.06 14.33 11.04
C LEU A 116 -10.93 13.39 10.61
N LEU A 117 -9.68 13.69 10.99
CA LEU A 117 -8.52 12.87 10.63
C LEU A 117 -8.20 11.83 11.69
N ALA A 118 -8.48 12.10 12.96
CA ALA A 118 -8.24 11.19 14.08
C ALA A 118 -8.91 9.83 13.86
N ALA A 119 -10.12 9.82 13.31
CA ALA A 119 -10.82 8.60 12.92
C ALA A 119 -10.01 7.76 11.92
N PHE A 120 -9.25 8.38 11.02
CA PHE A 120 -8.43 7.69 10.02
C PHE A 120 -7.04 7.30 10.53
N LEU A 121 -6.62 7.76 11.70
CA LEU A 121 -5.38 7.32 12.35
C LEU A 121 -5.52 5.94 13.00
N GLN A 122 -6.74 5.59 13.42
CA GLN A 122 -7.03 4.34 14.13
C GLN A 122 -7.69 3.29 13.25
N VAL A 123 -8.01 3.61 11.99
CA VAL A 123 -8.71 2.66 11.12
C VAL A 123 -7.71 1.76 10.45
N SER A 124 -7.67 0.53 10.95
CA SER A 124 -7.31 -0.68 10.23
C SER A 124 -7.70 -0.54 8.77
N THR A 125 -6.75 -0.80 7.87
CA THR A 125 -7.11 -0.97 6.46
C THR A 125 -8.23 -2.02 6.36
N ARG A 126 -9.07 -1.95 5.31
CA ARG A 126 -10.04 -3.02 5.04
C ARG A 126 -9.39 -4.41 5.08
N ALA A 127 -8.15 -4.51 4.62
CA ALA A 127 -7.33 -5.70 4.75
C ALA A 127 -7.05 -6.05 6.23
N ALA A 128 -6.61 -5.11 7.07
CA ALA A 128 -6.40 -5.33 8.50
C ALA A 128 -7.66 -5.79 9.25
N ASP A 129 -8.83 -5.21 8.97
CA ASP A 129 -10.10 -5.66 9.58
C ASP A 129 -10.39 -7.11 9.22
N LEU A 130 -10.27 -7.41 7.93
CA LEU A 130 -10.55 -8.71 7.37
C LEU A 130 -9.54 -9.77 7.83
N ILE A 131 -8.26 -9.44 7.95
CA ILE A 131 -7.25 -10.32 8.56
C ILE A 131 -7.61 -10.58 10.02
N ARG A 132 -8.06 -9.55 10.74
CA ARG A 132 -8.50 -9.70 12.14
C ARG A 132 -9.73 -10.60 12.26
N THR A 133 -10.66 -10.52 11.32
CA THR A 133 -11.83 -11.40 11.28
C THR A 133 -11.45 -12.83 10.90
N ALA A 134 -10.60 -13.01 9.90
CA ALA A 134 -10.24 -14.33 9.37
C ALA A 134 -9.28 -15.10 10.29
N PHE A 135 -8.39 -14.39 10.99
CA PHE A 135 -7.32 -15.02 11.76
C PHE A 135 -7.17 -14.50 13.20
N GLY A 136 -7.93 -13.50 13.63
CA GLY A 136 -7.83 -12.94 14.98
C GLY A 136 -6.74 -11.87 15.14
N THR A 137 -6.29 -11.66 16.37
CA THR A 137 -5.33 -10.59 16.69
C THR A 137 -3.93 -10.90 16.17
N TYR A 138 -3.21 -9.84 15.77
CA TYR A 138 -1.87 -9.93 15.23
C TYR A 138 -0.98 -8.80 15.75
N SER A 139 0.33 -9.02 15.79
CA SER A 139 1.32 -7.95 16.03
C SER A 139 1.88 -7.47 14.69
N GLY A 140 1.90 -6.15 14.45
CA GLY A 140 2.41 -5.56 13.21
C GLY A 140 3.85 -5.10 13.33
N ARG A 141 4.62 -5.21 12.24
CA ARG A 141 5.91 -4.53 12.06
C ARG A 141 5.97 -3.85 10.70
N THR A 142 6.48 -2.62 10.68
CA THR A 142 6.65 -1.84 9.45
C THR A 142 8.04 -2.04 8.87
N TYR A 143 8.10 -2.36 7.59
CA TYR A 143 9.30 -2.47 6.78
C TYR A 143 9.33 -1.32 5.77
N ARG A 144 10.52 -0.77 5.51
CA ARG A 144 10.73 0.34 4.57
C ARG A 144 11.58 -0.13 3.40
N HIS A 145 11.30 0.42 2.23
CA HIS A 145 12.03 0.15 1.01
C HIS A 145 13.44 0.74 1.10
N ALA A 146 14.45 -0.01 0.65
CA ALA A 146 15.86 0.37 0.83
C ALA A 146 16.22 1.71 0.18
N ASN A 147 15.63 2.00 -0.98
CA ASN A 147 15.92 3.20 -1.77
C ASN A 147 14.81 4.27 -1.71
N ASP A 148 13.75 4.03 -0.91
CA ASP A 148 12.62 4.95 -0.82
C ASP A 148 11.95 4.85 0.56
N GLU A 149 12.34 5.72 1.49
CA GLU A 149 11.83 5.69 2.87
C GLU A 149 10.32 5.92 2.98
N MET A 150 9.72 6.46 1.91
CA MET A 150 8.29 6.65 1.77
C MET A 150 7.58 5.32 1.50
N ARG A 151 8.22 4.39 0.79
CA ARG A 151 7.59 3.11 0.51
C ARG A 151 7.75 2.19 1.70
N ALA A 152 6.61 1.92 2.35
CA ALA A 152 6.56 1.04 3.51
C ALA A 152 5.45 -0.02 3.38
N VAL A 153 5.72 -1.21 3.92
CA VAL A 153 4.80 -2.35 4.05
C VAL A 153 4.69 -2.68 5.53
N GLU A 154 3.47 -2.83 6.04
CA GLU A 154 3.25 -3.44 7.34
C GLU A 154 3.09 -4.96 7.15
N VAL A 155 3.75 -5.75 7.99
CA VAL A 155 3.55 -7.20 8.05
C VAL A 155 3.04 -7.55 9.44
N GLY A 156 1.84 -8.13 9.47
CA GLY A 156 1.24 -8.72 10.66
C GLY A 156 1.80 -10.11 10.92
N ARG A 157 2.00 -10.44 12.19
CA ARG A 157 2.42 -11.74 12.70
C ARG A 157 1.33 -12.30 13.62
N LEU A 158 0.91 -13.52 13.32
CA LEU A 158 -0.15 -14.26 13.98
C LEU A 158 0.41 -15.53 14.61
N ILE A 159 -0.11 -15.92 15.76
CA ILE A 159 0.30 -17.12 16.49
C ILE A 159 -0.89 -18.10 16.51
N ASN A 160 -0.62 -19.38 16.26
CA ASN A 160 -1.62 -20.46 16.27
C ASN A 160 -2.75 -20.27 15.25
N GLN A 161 -2.44 -19.66 14.11
CA GLN A 161 -3.39 -19.34 13.05
C GLN A 161 -2.77 -19.62 11.69
N PRO A 162 -3.51 -20.19 10.72
CA PRO A 162 -4.83 -20.81 10.87
C PRO A 162 -4.77 -22.18 11.57
N ARG A 163 -3.57 -22.70 11.85
CA ARG A 163 -3.34 -23.98 12.53
C ARG A 163 -2.59 -23.76 13.84
N PHE A 164 -2.87 -24.61 14.83
CA PHE A 164 -2.13 -24.63 16.08
C PHE A 164 -0.63 -24.87 15.82
N SER A 165 0.24 -24.29 16.65
CA SER A 165 1.71 -24.36 16.55
C SER A 165 2.33 -23.75 15.30
N HIS A 166 1.55 -23.02 14.48
CA HIS A 166 2.07 -22.26 13.35
C HIS A 166 2.16 -20.78 13.68
N PHE A 167 3.15 -20.12 13.10
CA PHE A 167 3.19 -18.67 12.97
C PHE A 167 2.79 -18.32 11.55
N THR A 168 1.93 -17.31 11.40
CA THR A 168 1.55 -16.80 10.09
C THR A 168 1.95 -15.34 9.98
N TYR A 169 2.52 -14.98 8.85
CA TYR A 169 2.89 -13.62 8.50
C TYR A 169 2.02 -13.20 7.33
N VAL A 170 1.55 -11.96 7.36
CA VAL A 170 0.64 -11.43 6.34
C VAL A 170 0.96 -9.97 6.08
N THR A 171 1.04 -9.56 4.82
CA THR A 171 1.10 -8.13 4.51
C THR A 171 -0.23 -7.47 4.91
N ILE A 172 -0.15 -6.21 5.35
CA ILE A 172 -1.31 -5.42 5.71
C ILE A 172 -1.35 -4.20 4.81
N GLY A 173 -2.35 -4.14 3.93
CA GLY A 173 -2.62 -3.00 3.08
C GLY A 173 -1.83 -2.99 1.77
N LEU A 174 -1.17 -4.09 1.38
CA LEU A 174 -0.62 -4.24 0.01
C LEU A 174 -1.74 -4.11 -1.02
N THR A 175 -2.92 -4.60 -0.64
CA THR A 175 -4.20 -4.46 -1.34
C THR A 175 -4.57 -3.01 -1.72
N ASN A 176 -4.02 -2.01 -1.04
CA ASN A 176 -4.34 -0.60 -1.28
C ASN A 176 -3.34 0.11 -2.20
N ARG A 177 -2.32 -0.60 -2.70
CA ARG A 177 -1.31 0.00 -3.59
C ARG A 177 -1.84 0.15 -5.01
N GLU A 178 -1.43 1.25 -5.65
CA GLU A 178 -1.61 1.46 -7.09
C GLU A 178 -0.53 0.67 -7.83
N TRP A 179 -0.95 -0.16 -8.78
CA TRP A 179 -0.04 -0.97 -9.57
C TRP A 179 0.14 -0.36 -10.97
N PRO A 180 1.37 -0.13 -11.45
CA PRO A 180 1.60 0.47 -12.76
C PRO A 180 0.92 -0.36 -13.87
N MET A 181 -0.04 0.23 -14.58
CA MET A 181 -0.92 -0.43 -15.53
C MET A 181 -0.25 -0.65 -16.90
N HIS A 182 -0.43 -1.84 -17.49
CA HIS A 182 -0.12 -2.09 -18.92
C HIS A 182 -1.37 -2.32 -19.79
N HIS A 183 -2.58 -2.50 -19.22
CA HIS A 183 -3.80 -2.73 -20.01
C HIS A 183 -5.06 -2.07 -19.40
N PRO A 184 -5.89 -1.36 -20.20
CA PRO A 184 -7.02 -0.55 -19.72
C PRO A 184 -8.28 -1.33 -19.27
N ASN A 185 -8.39 -2.64 -19.55
CA ASN A 185 -9.64 -3.40 -19.34
C ASN A 185 -9.57 -4.50 -18.27
N VAL A 186 -8.46 -4.64 -17.54
CA VAL A 186 -8.34 -5.65 -16.47
C VAL A 186 -8.49 -4.97 -15.12
N ARG A 187 -9.60 -5.26 -14.41
CA ARG A 187 -9.73 -4.92 -12.98
C ARG A 187 -8.77 -5.84 -12.21
N ARG A 188 -7.67 -5.29 -11.70
CA ARG A 188 -6.69 -6.07 -10.93
C ARG A 188 -7.32 -6.58 -9.63
N PRO A 189 -7.10 -7.84 -9.25
CA PRO A 189 -7.51 -8.33 -7.93
C PRO A 189 -6.62 -7.69 -6.84
N ARG A 190 -7.22 -7.52 -5.66
CA ARG A 190 -6.58 -6.97 -4.48
C ARG A 190 -5.93 -8.11 -3.71
N VAL A 191 -4.63 -8.03 -3.42
CA VAL A 191 -3.89 -9.15 -2.82
C VAL A 191 -3.22 -8.77 -1.50
N GLU A 192 -3.20 -9.72 -0.58
CA GLU A 192 -2.26 -9.75 0.53
C GLU A 192 -1.41 -11.02 0.43
N LEU A 193 -0.12 -10.89 0.72
CA LEU A 193 0.82 -12.00 0.74
C LEU A 193 0.76 -12.67 2.10
N VAL A 194 0.66 -14.00 2.13
CA VAL A 194 0.69 -14.77 3.37
C VAL A 194 1.78 -15.84 3.35
N MET A 195 2.38 -16.08 4.50
CA MET A 195 3.31 -17.18 4.69
C MET A 195 3.07 -17.80 6.07
N SER A 196 3.14 -19.12 6.16
CA SER A 196 3.06 -19.84 7.43
C SER A 196 4.33 -20.63 7.66
N THR A 197 4.76 -20.72 8.91
CA THR A 197 5.99 -21.38 9.34
C THR A 197 5.80 -22.04 10.69
N LEU A 198 6.55 -23.12 10.93
CA LEU A 198 6.62 -23.80 12.23
C LEU A 198 7.47 -23.03 13.26
N PHE A 199 8.27 -22.06 12.80
CA PHE A 199 9.20 -21.31 13.63
C PHE A 199 8.93 -19.81 13.55
N ASP A 200 8.92 -19.16 14.71
CA ASP A 200 8.90 -17.70 14.78
C ASP A 200 10.23 -17.14 14.29
N SER A 201 10.20 -16.38 13.19
CA SER A 201 11.39 -15.81 12.59
C SER A 201 11.07 -14.48 11.94
N GLU A 202 11.80 -13.43 12.33
CA GLU A 202 11.68 -12.11 11.72
C GLU A 202 11.97 -12.11 10.21
N VAL A 203 12.77 -13.09 9.75
CA VAL A 203 13.07 -13.30 8.33
C VAL A 203 11.78 -13.48 7.53
N CYS A 204 10.74 -14.07 8.11
CA CYS A 204 9.47 -14.24 7.42
C CYS A 204 8.81 -12.91 7.04
N GLY A 205 8.85 -11.94 7.95
CA GLY A 205 8.34 -10.61 7.66
C GLY A 205 9.20 -9.87 6.62
N GLN A 206 10.52 -10.09 6.65
CA GLN A 206 11.44 -9.53 5.65
C GLN A 206 11.20 -10.10 4.25
N ILE A 207 10.97 -11.42 4.12
CA ILE A 207 10.63 -12.07 2.85
C ILE A 207 9.36 -11.45 2.25
N LEU A 208 8.28 -11.34 3.04
CA LEU A 208 7.02 -10.75 2.58
C LEU A 208 7.18 -9.28 2.20
N ALA A 209 7.92 -8.50 2.99
CA ALA A 209 8.19 -7.10 2.69
C ALA A 209 9.02 -6.94 1.41
N ASN A 210 10.09 -7.72 1.24
CA ASN A 210 10.95 -7.67 0.06
C ASN A 210 10.20 -8.07 -1.21
N LEU A 211 9.38 -9.11 -1.11
CA LEU A 211 8.49 -9.50 -2.20
C LEU A 211 7.52 -8.36 -2.54
N ALA A 212 6.83 -7.80 -1.56
CA ALA A 212 5.91 -6.67 -1.79
C ALA A 212 6.60 -5.46 -2.44
N PHE A 213 7.85 -5.17 -2.10
CA PHE A 213 8.65 -4.14 -2.76
C PHE A 213 9.04 -4.50 -4.19
N HIS A 214 9.47 -5.73 -4.44
CA HIS A 214 9.75 -6.22 -5.78
C HIS A 214 8.53 -6.16 -6.69
N LEU A 215 7.35 -6.53 -6.17
CA LEU A 215 6.09 -6.48 -6.89
C LEU A 215 5.70 -5.04 -7.28
N ASP A 216 5.86 -4.08 -6.37
CA ASP A 216 5.69 -2.66 -6.68
C ASP A 216 6.66 -2.19 -7.77
N ASP A 217 7.95 -2.54 -7.66
CA ASP A 217 9.01 -2.05 -8.55
C ASP A 217 8.83 -2.57 -9.99
N THR A 218 8.39 -3.81 -10.10
CA THR A 218 8.26 -4.51 -11.40
C THR A 218 6.87 -4.40 -11.98
N GLY A 219 5.86 -4.06 -11.17
CA GLY A 219 4.44 -4.17 -11.54
C GLY A 219 3.96 -5.61 -11.73
N PHE A 220 4.78 -6.62 -11.38
CA PHE A 220 4.48 -8.04 -11.52
C PHE A 220 3.30 -8.45 -10.64
N PHE A 221 2.38 -9.27 -11.16
CA PHE A 221 1.20 -9.68 -10.42
C PHE A 221 1.35 -11.12 -9.87
N PRO A 222 1.24 -11.35 -8.54
CA PRO A 222 1.54 -12.65 -7.93
C PRO A 222 0.35 -13.62 -8.02
N GLU A 223 0.09 -14.18 -9.19
CA GLU A 223 -0.93 -15.23 -9.37
C GLU A 223 -0.45 -16.59 -8.82
N PRO A 224 -1.37 -17.45 -8.31
CA PRO A 224 -1.03 -18.85 -8.03
C PRO A 224 -0.39 -19.53 -9.25
N GLY A 225 0.74 -20.20 -9.02
CA GLY A 225 1.59 -20.77 -10.06
C GLY A 225 2.78 -19.90 -10.46
N ALA A 226 2.79 -18.61 -10.07
CA ALA A 226 3.90 -17.71 -10.34
C ALA A 226 5.17 -18.11 -9.58
N MET A 227 6.32 -17.81 -10.18
CA MET A 227 7.64 -18.02 -9.60
C MET A 227 8.43 -16.73 -9.68
N ILE A 228 8.98 -16.30 -8.55
CA ILE A 228 9.87 -15.14 -8.45
C ILE A 228 11.23 -15.63 -7.95
N ARG A 229 12.28 -15.38 -8.73
CA ARG A 229 13.64 -15.79 -8.40
C ARG A 229 14.30 -14.81 -7.43
N ASP A 230 15.24 -15.33 -6.68
CA ASP A 230 16.17 -14.63 -5.78
C ASP A 230 15.58 -13.61 -4.80
N VAL A 231 14.28 -13.67 -4.53
CA VAL A 231 13.60 -12.82 -3.53
C VAL A 231 14.20 -13.01 -2.14
N ILE A 232 14.56 -14.25 -1.80
CA ILE A 232 15.12 -14.61 -0.50
C ILE A 232 16.65 -14.58 -0.59
N GLY A 233 17.21 -15.01 -1.73
CA GLY A 233 18.64 -14.94 -2.01
C GLY A 233 19.22 -13.53 -1.83
N ALA A 234 18.46 -12.49 -2.19
CA ALA A 234 18.87 -11.10 -2.05
C ALA A 234 18.86 -10.55 -0.60
N LEU A 235 18.25 -11.28 0.36
CA LEU A 235 18.11 -10.79 1.75
C LEU A 235 19.31 -11.12 2.65
N ASP A 236 20.30 -11.87 2.16
CA ASP A 236 21.47 -12.34 2.93
C ASP A 236 21.09 -12.94 4.31
N THR A 237 20.05 -13.77 4.33
CA THR A 237 19.50 -14.43 5.53
C THR A 237 20.27 -15.71 5.90
N GLY A 238 21.56 -15.76 5.58
CA GLY A 238 22.43 -16.92 5.82
C GLY A 238 21.98 -18.16 5.06
N GLU A 239 21.96 -19.31 5.74
CA GLU A 239 21.66 -20.61 5.12
C GLU A 239 20.30 -20.67 4.42
N LEU A 240 19.30 -19.91 4.88
CA LEU A 240 17.98 -19.90 4.23
C LEU A 240 18.08 -19.37 2.80
N SER A 241 18.84 -18.30 2.59
CA SER A 241 19.07 -17.69 1.27
C SER A 241 19.75 -18.65 0.31
N GLN A 242 20.60 -19.54 0.81
CA GLN A 242 21.31 -20.53 0.01
C GLN A 242 20.42 -21.74 -0.31
N ARG A 243 19.61 -22.19 0.64
CA ARG A 243 18.76 -23.39 0.49
C ARG A 243 17.49 -23.10 -0.31
N LEU A 244 16.81 -21.99 -0.01
CA LEU A 244 15.50 -21.63 -0.55
C LEU A 244 15.53 -20.18 -1.10
N PRO A 245 16.34 -19.88 -2.13
CA PRO A 245 16.54 -18.51 -2.62
C PRO A 245 15.30 -17.90 -3.29
N HIS A 246 14.34 -18.71 -3.72
CA HIS A 246 13.25 -18.29 -4.60
C HIS A 246 11.89 -18.38 -3.90
N VAL A 247 10.87 -17.79 -4.52
CA VAL A 247 9.49 -17.83 -4.07
C VAL A 247 8.60 -18.44 -5.14
N PHE A 248 7.84 -19.45 -4.76
CA PHE A 248 6.69 -19.96 -5.50
C PHE A 248 5.38 -19.43 -4.88
N ILE A 249 4.47 -18.93 -5.71
CA ILE A 249 3.17 -18.43 -5.26
C ILE A 249 2.14 -19.55 -5.43
N THR A 250 1.40 -19.84 -4.36
CA THR A 250 0.29 -20.80 -4.38
C THR A 250 -0.97 -20.17 -3.82
N ASP A 251 -2.08 -20.89 -3.90
CA ASP A 251 -3.24 -20.56 -3.09
C ASP A 251 -3.06 -21.03 -1.63
N ALA A 252 -3.91 -20.50 -0.74
CA ALA A 252 -4.00 -20.89 0.66
C ALA A 252 -5.30 -21.68 0.94
N ARG A 253 -5.85 -22.42 -0.05
CA ARG A 253 -7.15 -23.11 0.10
C ARG A 253 -7.08 -24.23 1.14
N ASP A 254 -5.90 -24.82 1.35
CA ASP A 254 -5.64 -25.85 2.36
C ASP A 254 -5.74 -25.34 3.81
N TRP A 255 -5.91 -24.03 4.01
CA TRP A 255 -6.07 -23.41 5.33
C TRP A 255 -7.52 -23.45 5.83
N GLY A 256 -8.47 -23.91 5.01
CA GLY A 256 -9.89 -23.99 5.39
C GLY A 256 -10.59 -22.64 5.45
N ILE A 257 -9.99 -21.62 4.84
CA ILE A 257 -10.49 -20.25 4.83
C ILE A 257 -11.30 -20.04 3.55
N ARG A 258 -12.47 -19.41 3.66
CA ARG A 258 -13.27 -19.05 2.49
C ARG A 258 -12.61 -17.86 1.78
N LEU A 259 -12.11 -18.11 0.57
CA LEU A 259 -11.59 -17.09 -0.33
C LEU A 259 -12.60 -16.77 -1.45
N PRO A 260 -12.67 -15.52 -1.94
CA PRO A 260 -11.96 -14.36 -1.40
C PRO A 260 -12.47 -13.97 0.00
N LEU A 261 -11.64 -13.26 0.75
CA LEU A 261 -11.98 -12.85 2.12
C LEU A 261 -13.00 -11.70 2.16
N ASP A 262 -13.32 -11.15 0.99
CA ASP A 262 -14.16 -10.00 0.78
C ASP A 262 -14.99 -10.18 -0.50
N ASP A 263 -16.28 -9.86 -0.44
CA ASP A 263 -17.21 -9.96 -1.56
C ASP A 263 -17.28 -8.67 -2.41
N SER A 264 -16.60 -7.60 -2.01
CA SER A 264 -16.60 -6.35 -2.80
C SER A 264 -15.73 -6.43 -4.05
N PRO A 265 -16.14 -5.81 -5.17
CA PRO A 265 -15.35 -5.82 -6.39
C PRO A 265 -14.28 -4.70 -6.41
N PRO A 266 -12.99 -5.00 -6.70
CA PRO A 266 -12.39 -6.33 -6.80
C PRO A 266 -12.10 -6.94 -5.41
N PRO A 267 -12.29 -8.26 -5.27
CA PRO A 267 -12.19 -8.92 -3.96
C PRO A 267 -10.75 -8.98 -3.45
N ILE A 268 -10.60 -9.00 -2.13
CA ILE A 268 -9.32 -9.22 -1.45
C ILE A 268 -9.03 -10.72 -1.40
N THR A 269 -7.90 -11.11 -1.97
CA THR A 269 -7.43 -12.50 -2.01
C THR A 269 -6.11 -12.64 -1.27
N LEU A 270 -5.95 -13.76 -0.55
CA LEU A 270 -4.65 -14.14 -0.02
C LEU A 270 -3.92 -15.02 -1.02
N VAL A 271 -2.67 -14.67 -1.29
CA VAL A 271 -1.77 -15.53 -2.06
C VAL A 271 -0.64 -16.00 -1.15
N ARG A 272 -0.39 -17.31 -1.18
CA ARG A 272 0.58 -17.96 -0.31
C ARG A 272 1.96 -17.87 -0.94
N VAL A 273 2.92 -17.39 -0.15
CA VAL A 273 4.33 -17.28 -0.48
C VAL A 273 5.04 -18.51 0.06
N VAL A 274 5.66 -19.29 -0.83
CA VAL A 274 6.38 -20.51 -0.49
C VAL A 274 7.85 -20.37 -0.89
N PRO A 275 8.77 -20.29 0.08
CA PRO A 275 10.21 -20.41 -0.20
C PRO A 275 10.55 -21.74 -0.87
N VAL A 276 11.26 -21.69 -1.98
CA VAL A 276 11.63 -22.87 -2.79
C VAL A 276 13.09 -22.84 -3.20
N SER A 277 13.64 -24.03 -3.42
CA SER A 277 15.03 -24.24 -3.82
C SER A 277 15.27 -24.02 -5.31
N GLU A 278 16.54 -23.97 -5.70
CA GLU A 278 16.95 -23.99 -7.11
C GLU A 278 16.48 -25.28 -7.81
N ASN A 279 16.52 -26.44 -7.13
CA ASN A 279 16.04 -27.70 -7.70
C ASN A 279 14.52 -27.67 -7.94
N GLU A 280 13.74 -27.15 -6.98
CA GLU A 280 12.29 -26.97 -7.12
C GLU A 280 11.95 -25.98 -8.24
N TYR A 281 12.75 -24.92 -8.39
CA TYR A 281 12.65 -24.02 -9.54
C TYR A 281 12.88 -24.74 -10.86
N GLN A 282 13.92 -25.59 -10.97
CA GLN A 282 14.15 -26.39 -12.19
C GLN A 282 13.01 -27.37 -12.48
N ILE A 283 12.32 -27.88 -11.46
CA ILE A 283 11.11 -28.70 -11.63
C ILE A 283 9.95 -27.84 -12.12
N TRP A 284 9.72 -26.66 -11.52
CA TRP A 284 8.67 -25.71 -11.95
C TRP A 284 8.84 -25.28 -13.41
N ARG A 285 10.07 -25.17 -13.92
CA ARG A 285 10.33 -24.88 -15.35
C ARG A 285 9.74 -25.94 -16.31
N ARG A 286 9.42 -27.13 -15.81
CA ARG A 286 8.74 -28.20 -16.56
C ARG A 286 7.20 -28.06 -16.54
N GLY A 287 6.68 -27.12 -15.74
CA GLY A 287 5.26 -26.79 -15.60
C GLY A 287 4.80 -26.75 -14.14
N ILE A 288 3.74 -25.99 -13.86
CA ILE A 288 3.11 -25.90 -12.54
C ILE A 288 2.71 -27.27 -11.98
N PRO A 289 2.07 -28.18 -12.76
CA PRO A 289 1.72 -29.51 -12.25
C PRO A 289 2.95 -30.33 -11.80
N ALA A 290 4.12 -30.09 -12.39
CA ALA A 290 5.33 -30.83 -12.06
C ALA A 290 5.88 -30.46 -10.68
N ILE A 291 5.91 -29.17 -10.32
CA ILE A 291 6.34 -28.75 -8.98
C ILE A 291 5.32 -29.17 -7.93
N GLU A 292 4.02 -29.00 -8.19
CA GLU A 292 2.96 -29.41 -7.26
C GLU A 292 3.02 -30.91 -6.97
N ALA A 293 3.13 -31.74 -8.02
CA ALA A 293 3.28 -33.18 -7.86
C ALA A 293 4.56 -33.54 -7.08
N SER A 294 5.68 -32.87 -7.35
CA SER A 294 6.94 -33.09 -6.65
C SER A 294 6.84 -32.76 -5.15
N LEU A 295 6.26 -31.61 -4.80
CA LEU A 295 6.09 -31.19 -3.40
C LEU A 295 5.21 -32.18 -2.63
N VAL A 296 4.13 -32.67 -3.26
CA VAL A 296 3.25 -33.70 -2.67
C VAL A 296 3.96 -35.04 -2.53
N GLN A 297 4.62 -35.52 -3.59
CA GLN A 297 5.30 -36.82 -3.61
C GLN A 297 6.43 -36.89 -2.58
N ARG A 298 7.22 -35.81 -2.46
CA ARG A 298 8.30 -35.69 -1.47
C ARG A 298 7.79 -35.40 -0.06
N ARG A 299 6.48 -35.20 0.13
CA ARG A 299 5.84 -34.81 1.40
C ARG A 299 6.53 -33.60 2.03
N VAL A 300 6.81 -32.59 1.22
CA VAL A 300 7.50 -31.38 1.67
C VAL A 300 6.57 -30.61 2.60
N ASP A 301 7.02 -30.38 3.84
CA ASP A 301 6.34 -29.44 4.71
C ASP A 301 6.70 -28.01 4.30
N LEU A 302 5.75 -27.34 3.65
CA LEU A 302 5.92 -25.97 3.17
C LEU A 302 6.02 -24.94 4.31
N ALA A 303 5.69 -25.32 5.55
CA ALA A 303 5.88 -24.48 6.73
C ALA A 303 7.26 -24.70 7.40
N ASP A 304 8.02 -25.72 6.99
CA ASP A 304 9.37 -25.95 7.51
C ASP A 304 10.42 -25.21 6.68
N LEU A 305 10.83 -24.02 7.13
CA LEU A 305 11.90 -23.24 6.49
C LEU A 305 13.31 -23.84 6.71
N ARG A 306 13.45 -24.87 7.54
CA ARG A 306 14.71 -25.60 7.77
C ARG A 306 14.86 -26.82 6.87
N ARG A 307 13.84 -27.12 6.05
CA ARG A 307 13.88 -28.22 5.07
C ARG A 307 15.05 -28.09 4.09
N PRO A 308 15.60 -29.22 3.61
CA PRO A 308 16.59 -29.18 2.53
C PRO A 308 15.97 -28.65 1.22
N GLY A 309 16.84 -28.21 0.32
CA GLY A 309 16.44 -27.83 -1.04
C GLY A 309 15.94 -28.99 -1.89
#